data_AF-A0A4Y7J594-F1
#
_entry.id   AF-A0A4Y7J594-F1
#
_cell.length_a   1.000
_cell.length_b   1.000
_cell.length_c   1.000
_cell.angle_alpha   90.00
_cell.angle_beta   90.00
_cell.angle_gamma   90.00
#
_symmetry.space_group_name_H-M   'P 1'
#
loop_
_entity.id
_entity.type
_entity.pdbx_description
1 polymer ?
#
loop_
_entity_poly.entity_id
_entity_poly.type
_entity_poly.pdbx_seq_one_letter_code
_entity_poly.pdbx_strand_id
1 'polypeptide(L)'
;MSETIISDEDVDVVIAALRSDMSSFMEQWRPFFSRFHLIIVKDPDLGADLQIPDGFNYNVYTQTEIDQVLASTPVKHINFSGYFCRYFGYLMSRKKYIISIDDDCFPIKDDKTGILIDAVGQHITNLRTPATPTFFNTLYDPYCDGADFVRGYPFSLREVPKSSLMPMSGINVAFDREMIGPALVPGLRLASEGKVRWETTEDIWCGLCAKVIIDHLNFGVKSGLPYVWRNESANAVESLKKEWEGMKLMEELVPFFQAVKLSATTTEDCVIQVANMVKENLGSSHESIGLAAAAMVEWVSLWKAVQS
;
A
#
# COMPACT_ATOMS: atom_id res chain seq x y z
N MET A 1 -10.66 -4.42 -26.55
CA MET A 1 -9.36 -4.12 -25.89
C MET A 1 -8.61 -5.43 -25.80
N SER A 2 -7.34 -5.49 -26.20
CA SER A 2 -6.52 -6.69 -26.02
C SER A 2 -6.34 -6.94 -24.53
N GLU A 3 -6.54 -8.17 -24.08
CA GLU A 3 -6.31 -8.56 -22.70
C GLU A 3 -4.82 -8.40 -22.39
N THR A 4 -4.47 -7.45 -21.52
CA THR A 4 -3.08 -7.26 -21.10
C THR A 4 -2.66 -8.49 -20.31
N ILE A 5 -1.65 -9.22 -20.78
CA ILE A 5 -1.07 -10.35 -20.04
C ILE A 5 0.06 -9.78 -19.17
N ILE A 6 -0.12 -9.83 -17.86
CA ILE A 6 0.97 -9.55 -16.90
C ILE A 6 1.71 -10.86 -16.64
N SER A 7 3.01 -10.90 -16.95
CA SER A 7 3.87 -12.04 -16.66
C SER A 7 4.23 -12.09 -15.17
N ASP A 8 4.47 -13.28 -14.62
CA ASP A 8 4.98 -13.43 -13.26
C ASP A 8 6.38 -12.76 -13.12
N GLU A 9 7.13 -12.68 -14.22
CA GLU A 9 8.41 -11.98 -14.29
C GLU A 9 8.29 -10.45 -14.17
N ASP A 10 7.10 -9.89 -14.42
CA ASP A 10 6.83 -8.45 -14.30
C ASP A 10 6.38 -8.04 -12.89
N VAL A 11 6.30 -8.99 -11.94
CA VAL A 11 5.77 -8.79 -10.60
C VAL A 11 6.82 -9.08 -9.53
N ASP A 12 7.01 -8.12 -8.62
CA ASP A 12 7.70 -8.33 -7.33
C ASP A 12 6.67 -8.41 -6.20
N VAL A 13 6.86 -9.34 -5.27
CA VAL A 13 6.12 -9.37 -4.01
C VAL A 13 7.00 -8.78 -2.91
N VAL A 14 6.58 -7.66 -2.33
CA VAL A 14 7.30 -6.97 -1.26
C VAL A 14 6.74 -7.40 0.10
N ILE A 15 7.63 -7.81 1.00
CA ILE A 15 7.30 -8.26 2.35
C ILE A 15 8.12 -7.47 3.36
N ALA A 16 7.44 -6.75 4.26
CA ALA A 16 8.06 -6.19 5.45
C ALA A 16 8.16 -7.28 6.52
N ALA A 17 9.38 -7.67 6.90
CA ALA A 17 9.66 -8.70 7.88
C ALA A 17 9.95 -8.08 9.24
N LEU A 18 8.93 -8.08 10.11
CA LEU A 18 8.99 -7.60 11.49
C LEU A 18 9.18 -8.76 12.48
N ARG A 19 9.14 -10.01 12.00
CA ARG A 19 9.39 -11.23 12.78
C ARG A 19 10.56 -12.00 12.18
N SER A 20 11.40 -12.56 13.05
CA SER A 20 12.58 -13.31 12.62
C SER A 20 12.22 -14.68 12.04
N ASP A 21 11.27 -15.40 12.64
CA ASP A 21 10.81 -16.68 12.08
C ASP A 21 9.72 -16.44 11.03
N MET A 22 10.10 -16.54 9.75
CA MET A 22 9.18 -16.43 8.62
C MET A 22 8.67 -17.78 8.13
N SER A 23 9.08 -18.90 8.76
CA SER A 23 8.83 -20.25 8.22
C SER A 23 7.35 -20.54 8.01
N SER A 24 6.52 -20.32 9.04
CA SER A 24 5.07 -20.58 8.95
C SER A 24 4.37 -19.71 7.90
N PHE A 25 4.78 -18.44 7.80
CA PHE A 25 4.24 -17.50 6.82
C PHE A 25 4.61 -17.91 5.40
N MET A 26 5.90 -18.13 5.15
CA MET A 26 6.43 -18.50 3.83
C MET A 26 5.87 -19.85 3.36
N GLU A 27 5.77 -20.85 4.23
CA GLU A 27 5.20 -22.16 3.88
C GLU A 27 3.72 -22.07 3.50
N GLN A 28 2.93 -21.26 4.20
CA GLN A 28 1.52 -21.07 3.84
C GLN A 28 1.34 -20.33 2.51
N TRP A 29 2.26 -19.42 2.20
CA TRP A 29 2.29 -18.72 0.91
C TRP A 29 3.02 -19.48 -0.20
N ARG A 30 3.71 -20.60 0.12
CA ARG A 30 4.53 -21.35 -0.84
C ARG A 30 3.83 -21.64 -2.17
N PRO A 31 2.56 -22.07 -2.21
CA PRO A 31 1.87 -22.32 -3.48
C PRO A 31 1.77 -21.10 -4.41
N PHE A 32 1.86 -19.89 -3.86
CA PHE A 32 1.70 -18.63 -4.59
C PHE A 32 3.03 -17.91 -4.77
N PHE A 33 3.81 -17.73 -3.70
CA PHE A 33 5.08 -16.98 -3.71
C PHE A 33 6.18 -17.64 -4.52
N SER A 34 6.20 -18.97 -4.64
CA SER A 34 7.25 -19.68 -5.39
C SER A 34 7.30 -19.32 -6.88
N ARG A 35 6.26 -18.64 -7.40
CA ARG A 35 6.17 -18.17 -8.78
C ARG A 35 6.86 -16.83 -9.02
N PHE A 36 7.08 -16.05 -7.97
CA PHE A 36 7.48 -14.64 -8.07
C PHE A 36 8.87 -14.41 -7.46
N HIS A 37 9.46 -13.29 -7.83
CA HIS A 37 10.59 -12.76 -7.07
C HIS A 37 10.06 -12.02 -5.84
N LEU A 38 10.68 -12.25 -4.69
CA LEU A 38 10.29 -11.63 -3.43
C LEU A 38 11.34 -10.60 -3.01
N ILE A 39 10.88 -9.44 -2.56
CA ILE A 39 11.69 -8.42 -1.91
C ILE A 39 11.31 -8.42 -0.44
N ILE A 40 12.20 -8.93 0.41
CA ILE A 40 11.98 -9.01 1.85
C ILE A 40 12.79 -7.89 2.50
N VAL A 41 12.11 -6.93 3.13
CA VAL A 41 12.77 -5.87 3.89
C VAL A 41 12.73 -6.25 5.35
N LYS A 42 13.90 -6.56 5.92
CA LYS A 42 14.06 -6.80 7.36
C LYS A 42 13.91 -5.47 8.09
N ASP A 43 12.98 -5.39 9.05
CA ASP A 43 12.87 -4.22 9.91
C ASP A 43 14.22 -3.95 10.60
N PRO A 44 14.79 -2.73 10.49
CA PRO A 44 16.03 -2.38 11.17
C PRO A 44 16.00 -2.57 12.69
N ASP A 45 14.82 -2.51 13.32
CA ASP A 45 14.67 -2.76 14.75
C ASP A 45 14.66 -4.25 15.11
N LEU A 46 14.57 -5.14 14.13
CA LEU A 46 14.59 -6.60 14.34
C LEU A 46 16.03 -7.07 14.54
N GLY A 47 16.42 -7.26 15.80
CA GLY A 47 17.77 -7.70 16.15
C GLY A 47 18.13 -9.12 15.69
N ALA A 48 17.16 -10.04 15.66
CA ALA A 48 17.39 -11.43 15.26
C ALA A 48 17.47 -11.59 13.73
N ASP A 49 18.22 -12.58 13.26
CA ASP A 49 18.31 -12.90 11.82
C ASP A 49 17.02 -13.54 11.31
N LEU A 50 16.72 -13.31 10.03
CA LEU A 50 15.55 -13.89 9.38
C LEU A 50 15.77 -15.38 9.12
N GLN A 51 14.78 -16.19 9.47
CA GLN A 51 14.68 -17.60 9.14
C GLN A 51 13.68 -17.73 7.99
N ILE A 52 14.21 -17.90 6.78
CA ILE A 52 13.43 -18.04 5.55
C ILE A 52 13.67 -19.47 5.03
N PRO A 53 12.61 -20.27 4.79
CA PRO A 53 12.76 -21.62 4.26
C PRO A 53 13.27 -21.61 2.82
N ASP A 54 13.90 -22.71 2.40
CA ASP A 54 14.46 -22.85 1.05
C ASP A 54 13.37 -22.89 -0.05
N GLY A 55 13.79 -22.68 -1.30
CA GLY A 55 12.94 -22.85 -2.49
C GLY A 55 12.16 -21.60 -2.92
N PHE A 56 12.53 -20.42 -2.42
CA PHE A 56 12.00 -19.14 -2.87
C PHE A 56 13.08 -18.33 -3.62
N ASN A 57 12.66 -17.54 -4.60
CA ASN A 57 13.53 -16.59 -5.28
C ASN A 57 13.37 -15.21 -4.61
N TYR A 58 14.38 -14.75 -3.88
CA TYR A 58 14.25 -13.50 -3.12
C TYR A 58 15.55 -12.71 -2.95
N ASN A 59 15.40 -11.41 -2.70
CA ASN A 59 16.41 -10.57 -2.09
C ASN A 59 15.97 -10.13 -0.69
N VAL A 60 16.92 -10.09 0.24
CA VAL A 60 16.72 -9.49 1.57
C VAL A 60 17.43 -8.15 1.62
N TYR A 61 16.72 -7.12 2.03
CA TYR A 61 17.28 -5.80 2.35
C TYR A 61 17.27 -5.61 3.87
N THR A 62 18.40 -5.18 4.41
CA THR A 62 18.60 -4.92 5.83
C THR A 62 18.89 -3.44 6.08
N GLN A 63 19.13 -3.07 7.34
CA GLN A 63 19.62 -1.74 7.70
C GLN A 63 20.86 -1.34 6.89
N THR A 64 21.74 -2.29 6.56
CA THR A 64 22.95 -2.01 5.78
C THR A 64 22.64 -1.44 4.40
N GLU A 65 21.74 -2.08 3.65
CA GLU A 65 21.34 -1.62 2.32
C GLU A 65 20.54 -0.31 2.38
N ILE A 66 19.70 -0.15 3.43
CA ILE A 66 18.99 1.10 3.69
C ILE A 66 20.00 2.25 3.88
N ASP A 67 20.98 2.07 4.76
CA ASP A 67 21.99 3.07 5.07
C ASP A 67 22.84 3.44 3.84
N GLN A 68 23.14 2.47 2.96
CA GLN A 68 23.87 2.72 1.71
C GLN A 68 23.09 3.63 0.74
N VAL A 69 21.79 3.38 0.58
CA VAL A 69 20.92 4.23 -0.25
C VAL A 69 20.81 5.62 0.36
N LEU A 70 20.59 5.70 1.67
CA LEU A 70 20.46 6.98 2.39
C LEU A 70 21.78 7.76 2.47
N ALA A 71 22.94 7.11 2.43
CA ALA A 71 24.23 7.79 2.35
C ALA A 71 24.40 8.51 1.01
N SER A 72 23.85 7.95 -0.07
CA SER A 72 23.93 8.52 -1.42
C SER A 72 22.88 9.63 -1.63
N THR A 73 21.71 9.49 -1.01
CA THR A 73 20.63 10.50 -1.04
C THR A 73 20.08 10.71 0.37
N PRO A 74 20.70 11.60 1.17
CA PRO A 74 20.30 11.80 2.56
C PRO A 74 18.89 12.37 2.70
N VAL A 75 18.11 11.78 3.58
CA VAL A 75 16.76 12.22 3.98
C VAL A 75 16.70 12.44 5.49
N LYS A 76 15.83 13.32 5.96
CA LYS A 76 15.70 13.66 7.39
C LYS A 76 14.37 13.22 8.00
N HIS A 77 13.34 13.08 7.18
CA HIS A 77 11.96 12.93 7.63
C HIS A 77 11.38 11.53 7.31
N ILE A 78 12.12 10.70 6.56
CA ILE A 78 11.73 9.32 6.26
C ILE A 78 12.53 8.37 7.15
N ASN A 79 11.83 7.40 7.75
CA ASN A 79 12.42 6.34 8.54
C ASN A 79 11.86 4.97 8.11
N PHE A 80 12.70 4.14 7.49
CA PHE A 80 12.34 2.80 7.00
C PHE A 80 12.38 1.76 8.12
N SER A 81 11.46 1.86 9.09
CA SER A 81 11.38 0.94 10.24
C SER A 81 9.94 0.59 10.60
N GLY A 82 9.74 -0.53 11.29
CA GLY A 82 8.43 -1.15 11.46
C GLY A 82 7.83 -1.46 10.10
N TYR A 83 6.53 -1.30 9.95
CA TYR A 83 5.86 -1.56 8.67
C TYR A 83 6.23 -0.56 7.56
N PHE A 84 6.76 0.62 7.91
CA PHE A 84 7.27 1.57 6.90
C PHE A 84 8.48 1.04 6.13
N CYS A 85 9.18 0.00 6.62
CA CYS A 85 10.29 -0.56 5.87
C CYS A 85 9.85 -1.13 4.50
N ARG A 86 8.57 -1.47 4.30
CA ARG A 86 8.01 -1.89 3.00
C ARG A 86 8.28 -0.88 1.87
N TYR A 87 8.26 0.42 2.19
CA TYR A 87 8.46 1.48 1.21
C TYR A 87 9.88 1.42 0.63
N PHE A 88 10.86 0.94 1.40
CA PHE A 88 12.18 0.65 0.88
C PHE A 88 12.12 -0.46 -0.19
N GLY A 89 11.31 -1.49 0.02
CA GLY A 89 11.06 -2.52 -0.97
C GLY A 89 10.44 -1.96 -2.27
N TYR A 90 9.56 -0.95 -2.16
CA TYR A 90 9.00 -0.27 -3.33
C TYR A 90 10.07 0.48 -4.11
N LEU A 91 11.00 1.16 -3.42
CA LEU A 91 12.14 1.84 -4.05
C LEU A 91 13.02 0.86 -4.82
N MET A 92 13.32 -0.28 -4.21
CA MET A 92 14.29 -1.24 -4.73
C MET A 92 13.75 -2.14 -5.84
N SER A 93 12.43 -2.34 -5.90
CA SER A 93 11.82 -3.10 -7.00
C SER A 93 12.16 -2.47 -8.35
N ARG A 94 12.45 -3.33 -9.33
CA ARG A 94 12.70 -2.96 -10.74
C ARG A 94 11.62 -3.49 -11.68
N LYS A 95 10.68 -4.25 -11.13
CA LYS A 95 9.60 -4.85 -11.90
C LYS A 95 8.45 -3.86 -12.07
N LYS A 96 7.64 -4.09 -13.09
CA LYS A 96 6.56 -3.19 -13.47
C LYS A 96 5.47 -3.14 -12.40
N TYR A 97 5.17 -4.27 -11.77
CA TYR A 97 4.13 -4.38 -10.76
C TYR A 97 4.70 -4.80 -9.42
N ILE A 98 4.15 -4.21 -8.36
CA ILE A 98 4.50 -4.54 -6.99
C ILE A 98 3.23 -5.00 -6.29
N ILE A 99 3.35 -6.07 -5.51
CA ILE A 99 2.32 -6.54 -4.59
C ILE A 99 2.92 -6.52 -3.18
N SER A 100 2.34 -5.77 -2.26
CA SER A 100 2.79 -5.70 -0.86
C SER A 100 1.96 -6.65 0.00
N ILE A 101 2.64 -7.50 0.78
CA ILE A 101 2.04 -8.41 1.77
C ILE A 101 2.85 -8.39 3.07
N ASP A 102 2.19 -8.17 4.20
CA ASP A 102 2.85 -8.22 5.52
C ASP A 102 3.14 -9.65 5.98
N ASP A 103 4.19 -9.80 6.79
CA ASP A 103 4.59 -11.07 7.41
C ASP A 103 3.57 -11.64 8.43
N ASP A 104 2.48 -10.93 8.67
CA ASP A 104 1.34 -11.34 9.51
C ASP A 104 0.03 -11.57 8.75
N CYS A 105 0.07 -11.46 7.43
CA CYS A 105 -1.06 -11.67 6.55
C CYS A 105 -0.99 -13.05 5.91
N PHE A 106 -1.97 -13.89 6.21
CA PHE A 106 -2.01 -15.26 5.72
C PHE A 106 -3.07 -15.41 4.63
N PRO A 107 -2.87 -16.33 3.67
CA PRO A 107 -3.88 -16.58 2.65
C PRO A 107 -5.17 -17.11 3.29
N ILE A 108 -6.31 -16.57 2.88
CA ILE A 108 -7.63 -17.04 3.33
C ILE A 108 -7.90 -18.42 2.76
N LYS A 109 -8.59 -19.27 3.53
CA LYS A 109 -9.21 -20.48 3.01
C LYS A 109 -10.64 -20.18 2.61
N ASP A 110 -11.04 -20.60 1.41
CA ASP A 110 -12.43 -20.57 1.01
C ASP A 110 -13.26 -21.47 1.94
N ASP A 111 -14.30 -20.92 2.55
CA ASP A 111 -15.09 -21.60 3.59
C ASP A 111 -15.82 -22.86 3.07
N LYS A 112 -16.06 -22.96 1.76
CA LYS A 112 -16.80 -24.07 1.15
C LYS A 112 -15.88 -25.22 0.74
N THR A 113 -14.73 -24.89 0.18
CA THR A 113 -13.78 -25.85 -0.42
C THR A 113 -12.59 -26.14 0.47
N GLY A 114 -12.28 -25.26 1.43
CA GLY A 114 -11.09 -25.32 2.27
C GLY A 114 -9.78 -24.99 1.55
N ILE A 115 -9.85 -24.59 0.26
CA ILE A 115 -8.69 -24.28 -0.58
C ILE A 115 -8.20 -22.87 -0.28
N LEU A 116 -6.88 -22.67 -0.30
CA LEU A 116 -6.27 -21.34 -0.14
C LEU A 116 -6.57 -20.45 -1.34
N ILE A 117 -6.94 -19.20 -1.08
CA ILE A 117 -7.21 -18.17 -2.08
C ILE A 117 -5.88 -17.56 -2.55
N ASP A 118 -5.67 -17.54 -3.87
CA ASP A 118 -4.50 -16.90 -4.49
C ASP A 118 -4.68 -15.37 -4.56
N ALA A 119 -4.36 -14.68 -3.46
CA ALA A 119 -4.41 -13.22 -3.38
C ALA A 119 -3.53 -12.54 -4.43
N VAL A 120 -2.36 -13.13 -4.73
CA VAL A 120 -1.37 -12.58 -5.67
C VAL A 120 -1.92 -12.66 -7.09
N GLY A 121 -2.45 -13.82 -7.48
CA GLY A 121 -3.13 -14.01 -8.78
C GLY A 121 -4.36 -13.10 -8.95
N GLN A 122 -5.09 -12.84 -7.86
CA GLN A 122 -6.24 -11.94 -7.88
C GLN A 122 -5.83 -10.48 -8.09
N HIS A 123 -4.76 -10.02 -7.44
CA HIS A 123 -4.17 -8.69 -7.68
C HIS A 123 -3.70 -8.54 -9.13
N ILE A 124 -2.99 -9.55 -9.66
CA ILE A 124 -2.56 -9.56 -11.06
C ILE A 124 -3.77 -9.44 -11.99
N THR A 125 -4.82 -10.21 -11.76
CA THR A 125 -6.06 -10.15 -12.55
C THR A 125 -6.69 -8.74 -12.50
N ASN A 126 -6.69 -8.11 -11.33
CA ASN A 126 -7.22 -6.76 -11.15
C ASN A 126 -6.39 -5.69 -11.87
N LEU A 127 -5.07 -5.84 -11.92
CA LEU A 127 -4.15 -4.94 -12.64
C LEU A 127 -4.27 -5.05 -14.17
N ARG A 128 -4.65 -6.22 -14.71
CA ARG A 128 -4.76 -6.45 -16.16
C ARG A 128 -5.90 -5.70 -16.83
N THR A 129 -6.97 -5.49 -16.09
CA THR A 129 -8.16 -4.85 -16.62
C THR A 129 -8.10 -3.36 -16.31
N PRO A 130 -8.40 -2.46 -17.26
CA PRO A 130 -8.60 -1.05 -16.93
C PRO A 130 -9.56 -0.93 -15.74
N ALA A 131 -9.29 -0.03 -14.81
CA ALA A 131 -10.40 0.44 -13.98
C ALA A 131 -11.28 1.25 -14.93
N THR A 132 -12.50 0.78 -15.14
CA THR A 132 -13.54 1.58 -15.76
C THR A 132 -13.88 2.76 -14.82
N PRO A 133 -14.57 3.79 -15.30
CA PRO A 133 -15.25 4.76 -14.43
C PRO A 133 -16.67 4.29 -14.04
N THR A 134 -17.00 3.01 -14.29
CA THR A 134 -18.26 2.37 -13.87
C THR A 134 -18.11 0.85 -13.62
N PHE A 135 -18.52 0.40 -12.43
CA PHE A 135 -18.17 -0.89 -11.78
C PHE A 135 -18.90 -2.20 -12.22
N PHE A 136 -18.36 -3.40 -11.88
CA PHE A 136 -19.09 -4.71 -11.76
C PHE A 136 -18.59 -5.66 -10.62
N ASN A 137 -19.48 -6.39 -9.92
CA ASN A 137 -19.23 -7.18 -8.68
C ASN A 137 -19.04 -8.68 -8.92
N THR A 138 -18.12 -9.30 -8.17
CA THR A 138 -17.73 -10.73 -8.25
C THR A 138 -17.85 -11.49 -6.90
N LEU A 139 -18.53 -10.94 -5.90
CA LEU A 139 -18.73 -11.55 -4.58
C LEU A 139 -19.63 -12.81 -4.62
N TYR A 140 -20.41 -12.98 -5.68
CA TYR A 140 -21.10 -14.21 -6.04
C TYR A 140 -21.19 -14.28 -7.57
N ASP A 141 -21.25 -15.48 -8.14
CA ASP A 141 -21.59 -15.67 -9.55
C ASP A 141 -23.10 -15.41 -9.69
N PRO A 142 -23.54 -14.30 -10.32
CA PRO A 142 -24.96 -14.02 -10.50
C PRO A 142 -25.62 -14.93 -11.55
N TYR A 143 -24.86 -15.81 -12.20
CA TYR A 143 -25.34 -16.78 -13.19
C TYR A 143 -25.44 -18.20 -12.63
N CYS A 144 -25.15 -18.43 -11.35
CA CYS A 144 -25.35 -19.75 -10.75
C CYS A 144 -26.84 -20.01 -10.47
N ASP A 145 -27.28 -21.25 -10.72
CA ASP A 145 -28.69 -21.65 -10.54
C ASP A 145 -29.14 -21.39 -9.09
N GLY A 146 -30.17 -20.54 -8.94
CA GLY A 146 -30.77 -20.19 -7.64
C GLY A 146 -30.25 -18.89 -7.01
N ALA A 147 -29.34 -18.16 -7.65
CA ALA A 147 -28.98 -16.80 -7.24
C ALA A 147 -30.03 -15.79 -7.73
N ASP A 148 -30.38 -14.82 -6.87
CA ASP A 148 -31.25 -13.69 -7.20
C ASP A 148 -30.49 -12.38 -6.93
N PHE A 149 -30.79 -11.32 -7.68
CA PHE A 149 -30.15 -10.02 -7.44
C PHE A 149 -30.65 -9.44 -6.11
N VAL A 150 -29.74 -9.15 -5.17
CA VAL A 150 -30.12 -8.47 -3.91
C VAL A 150 -30.76 -7.11 -4.19
N ARG A 151 -31.96 -6.87 -3.64
CA ARG A 151 -32.62 -5.56 -3.67
C ARG A 151 -31.86 -4.57 -2.77
N GLY A 152 -31.39 -3.48 -3.35
CA GLY A 152 -30.81 -2.33 -2.61
C GLY A 152 -29.38 -1.92 -2.97
N TYR A 153 -28.73 -2.53 -3.97
CA TYR A 153 -27.36 -2.19 -4.37
C TYR A 153 -27.30 -1.53 -5.77
N PRO A 154 -26.85 -0.26 -5.92
CA PRO A 154 -26.67 0.35 -7.24
C PRO A 154 -25.39 -0.15 -7.91
N PHE A 155 -25.47 -0.53 -9.19
CA PHE A 155 -24.35 -1.06 -10.00
C PHE A 155 -23.19 -0.05 -10.23
N SER A 156 -23.37 1.23 -9.90
CA SER A 156 -22.42 2.33 -10.19
C SER A 156 -21.34 2.59 -9.12
N LEU A 157 -21.27 1.80 -8.05
CA LEU A 157 -20.61 2.18 -6.78
C LEU A 157 -19.53 1.24 -6.25
N ARG A 158 -19.00 0.31 -7.05
CA ARG A 158 -17.92 -0.55 -6.53
C ARG A 158 -16.49 -0.22 -7.00
N GLU A 159 -16.33 0.86 -7.77
CA GLU A 159 -15.06 1.58 -7.99
C GLU A 159 -15.00 2.74 -7.01
N VAL A 160 -13.81 3.24 -6.67
CA VAL A 160 -13.74 4.52 -5.95
C VAL A 160 -14.03 5.63 -6.97
N PRO A 161 -15.16 6.36 -6.87
CA PRO A 161 -15.50 7.38 -7.86
C PRO A 161 -14.42 8.46 -7.95
N LYS A 162 -14.30 9.09 -9.11
CA LYS A 162 -13.51 10.31 -9.26
C LYS A 162 -14.01 11.35 -8.24
N SER A 163 -13.11 11.96 -7.49
CA SER A 163 -13.38 12.88 -6.36
C SER A 163 -13.86 12.23 -5.06
N SER A 164 -14.01 10.90 -4.99
CA SER A 164 -14.12 10.20 -3.70
C SER A 164 -12.73 9.90 -3.16
N LEU A 165 -12.51 10.27 -1.90
CA LEU A 165 -11.31 9.94 -1.15
C LEU A 165 -11.37 8.49 -0.67
N MET A 166 -10.22 7.86 -0.46
CA MET A 166 -10.14 6.51 0.08
C MET A 166 -8.95 6.40 1.05
N PRO A 167 -9.08 5.67 2.16
CA PRO A 167 -7.91 5.09 2.79
C PRO A 167 -7.34 3.98 1.90
N MET A 168 -6.04 3.77 1.97
CA MET A 168 -5.35 2.73 1.23
C MET A 168 -4.44 1.98 2.17
N SER A 169 -4.72 0.70 2.33
CA SER A 169 -3.89 -0.14 3.19
C SER A 169 -2.58 -0.53 2.51
N GLY A 170 -1.44 -0.29 3.16
CA GLY A 170 -0.12 -0.75 2.68
C GLY A 170 0.09 -2.27 2.73
N ILE A 171 -0.88 -3.01 3.28
CA ILE A 171 -0.77 -4.42 3.72
C ILE A 171 -1.11 -5.42 2.61
N ASN A 172 -2.06 -5.06 1.73
CA ASN A 172 -2.61 -5.93 0.69
C ASN A 172 -2.94 -5.08 -0.54
N VAL A 173 -1.90 -4.45 -1.09
CA VAL A 173 -2.01 -3.51 -2.20
C VAL A 173 -1.15 -3.97 -3.35
N ALA A 174 -1.65 -3.74 -4.56
CA ALA A 174 -0.94 -4.01 -5.79
C ALA A 174 -1.01 -2.80 -6.71
N PHE A 175 0.09 -2.48 -7.38
CA PHE A 175 0.17 -1.27 -8.19
C PHE A 175 1.19 -1.36 -9.32
N ASP A 176 0.97 -0.56 -10.36
CA ASP A 176 1.98 -0.28 -11.38
C ASP A 176 3.01 0.70 -10.81
N ARG A 177 4.25 0.23 -10.69
CA ARG A 177 5.35 0.91 -10.02
C ARG A 177 5.63 2.27 -10.64
N GLU A 178 5.66 2.36 -11.98
CA GLU A 178 5.97 3.62 -12.66
C GLU A 178 4.81 4.61 -12.54
N MET A 179 3.57 4.13 -12.62
CA MET A 179 2.40 5.02 -12.57
C MET A 179 2.18 5.65 -11.21
N ILE A 180 2.24 4.88 -10.12
CA ILE A 180 1.80 5.36 -8.80
C ILE A 180 2.83 5.17 -7.68
N GLY A 181 3.92 4.45 -7.92
CA GLY A 181 4.98 4.28 -6.92
C GLY A 181 5.47 5.58 -6.26
N PRO A 182 5.72 6.69 -7.01
CA PRO A 182 6.09 7.96 -6.38
C PRO A 182 5.02 8.54 -5.44
N ALA A 183 3.73 8.21 -5.64
CA ALA A 183 2.64 8.71 -4.82
C ALA A 183 2.30 7.82 -3.61
N LEU A 184 2.91 6.63 -3.50
CA LEU A 184 2.85 5.80 -2.29
C LEU A 184 3.89 6.31 -1.29
N VAL A 185 3.58 7.46 -0.69
CA VAL A 185 4.49 8.24 0.14
C VAL A 185 4.48 7.76 1.60
N PRO A 186 5.64 7.41 2.19
CA PRO A 186 5.75 7.31 3.64
C PRO A 186 5.76 8.73 4.23
N GLY A 187 5.07 8.98 5.34
CA GLY A 187 5.37 10.24 6.04
C GLY A 187 4.50 10.66 7.22
N LEU A 188 3.21 10.33 7.25
CA LEU A 188 2.41 10.76 8.39
C LEU A 188 2.62 9.81 9.57
N ARG A 189 3.24 10.32 10.63
CA ARG A 189 3.37 9.67 11.93
C ARG A 189 2.89 10.61 13.01
N LEU A 190 1.93 10.18 13.81
CA LEU A 190 1.53 10.93 14.99
C LEU A 190 2.48 10.64 16.15
N ALA A 191 2.76 11.62 17.00
CA ALA A 191 3.72 11.48 18.10
C ALA A 191 3.37 10.37 19.12
N SER A 192 2.09 9.97 19.18
CA SER A 192 1.59 8.86 20.02
C SER A 192 1.57 7.51 19.30
N GLU A 193 1.79 7.46 17.99
CA GLU A 193 1.90 6.22 17.23
C GLU A 193 3.30 5.62 17.50
N GLY A 194 3.33 4.50 18.22
CA GLY A 194 4.55 3.75 18.44
C GLY A 194 5.09 3.10 17.15
N LYS A 195 6.14 2.29 17.26
CA LYS A 195 6.78 1.59 16.13
C LYS A 195 5.97 0.43 15.52
N VAL A 196 4.78 0.14 16.07
CA VAL A 196 3.92 -0.98 15.67
C VAL A 196 2.60 -0.42 15.17
N ARG A 197 2.09 -1.02 14.08
CA ARG A 197 0.79 -0.97 13.36
C ARG A 197 -0.37 -0.07 13.83
N TRP A 198 -0.13 1.06 14.47
CA TRP A 198 -1.14 2.08 14.74
C TRP A 198 -1.25 3.04 13.54
N GLU A 199 -1.01 2.52 12.34
CA GLU A 199 -0.81 3.24 11.07
C GLU A 199 -2.13 3.50 10.33
N THR A 200 -3.29 3.38 10.98
CA THR A 200 -4.60 3.72 10.35
C THR A 200 -4.61 5.15 9.83
N THR A 201 -3.99 6.09 10.57
CA THR A 201 -3.84 7.47 10.11
C THR A 201 -2.94 7.57 8.88
N GLU A 202 -1.90 6.74 8.81
CA GLU A 202 -0.99 6.71 7.67
C GLU A 202 -1.63 6.08 6.43
N ASP A 203 -2.33 4.95 6.58
CA ASP A 203 -3.12 4.31 5.52
C ASP A 203 -4.16 5.30 4.95
N ILE A 204 -4.81 6.08 5.83
CA ILE A 204 -5.69 7.17 5.40
C ILE A 204 -4.88 8.22 4.63
N TRP A 205 -3.83 8.78 5.22
CA TRP A 205 -3.01 9.82 4.61
C TRP A 205 -2.45 9.44 3.24
N CYS A 206 -1.84 8.26 3.14
CA CYS A 206 -1.28 7.71 1.91
C CYS A 206 -2.39 7.53 0.86
N GLY A 207 -3.55 7.01 1.27
CA GLY A 207 -4.76 6.94 0.46
C GLY A 207 -5.23 8.30 -0.06
N LEU A 208 -5.31 9.31 0.80
CA LEU A 208 -5.71 10.68 0.43
C LEU A 208 -4.74 11.30 -0.58
N CYS A 209 -3.43 11.22 -0.31
CA CYS A 209 -2.37 11.72 -1.18
C CYS A 209 -2.39 11.04 -2.55
N ALA A 210 -2.42 9.71 -2.58
CA ALA A 210 -2.44 8.96 -3.83
C ALA A 210 -3.72 9.22 -4.63
N LYS A 211 -4.89 9.28 -3.97
CA LYS A 211 -6.17 9.38 -4.67
C LYS A 211 -6.35 10.69 -5.42
N VAL A 212 -5.95 11.83 -4.86
CA VAL A 212 -6.05 13.11 -5.58
C VAL A 212 -5.14 13.14 -6.81
N ILE A 213 -4.00 12.45 -6.77
CA ILE A 213 -3.07 12.33 -7.89
C ILE A 213 -3.62 11.36 -8.95
N ILE A 214 -4.13 10.21 -8.54
CA ILE A 214 -4.79 9.21 -9.40
C ILE A 214 -5.92 9.86 -10.18
N ASP A 215 -6.79 10.63 -9.51
CA ASP A 215 -7.93 11.30 -10.14
C ASP A 215 -7.50 12.37 -11.14
N HIS A 216 -6.46 13.13 -10.79
CA HIS A 216 -5.92 14.19 -11.62
C HIS A 216 -5.27 13.65 -12.89
N LEU A 217 -4.44 12.61 -12.77
CA LEU A 217 -3.76 11.96 -13.89
C LEU A 217 -4.66 10.97 -14.65
N ASN A 218 -5.92 10.82 -14.22
CA ASN A 218 -6.91 9.94 -14.81
C ASN A 218 -6.48 8.46 -14.81
N PHE A 219 -5.80 8.05 -13.74
CA PHE A 219 -5.48 6.66 -13.45
C PHE A 219 -6.66 5.95 -12.79
N GLY A 220 -6.59 4.62 -12.77
CA GLY A 220 -7.61 3.75 -12.20
C GLY A 220 -7.21 3.20 -10.84
N VAL A 221 -8.17 3.08 -9.93
CA VAL A 221 -8.00 2.32 -8.68
C VAL A 221 -9.16 1.36 -8.48
N LYS A 222 -8.87 0.19 -7.91
CA LYS A 222 -9.85 -0.84 -7.58
C LYS A 222 -9.74 -1.19 -6.11
N SER A 223 -10.90 -1.36 -5.48
CA SER A 223 -11.02 -2.00 -4.18
C SER A 223 -11.69 -3.35 -4.35
N GLY A 224 -11.25 -4.33 -3.58
CA GLY A 224 -11.72 -5.71 -3.66
C GLY A 224 -11.94 -6.31 -2.28
N LEU A 225 -12.32 -7.59 -2.25
CA LEU A 225 -12.37 -8.33 -1.00
C LEU A 225 -10.98 -8.40 -0.36
N PRO A 226 -10.89 -8.43 0.98
CA PRO A 226 -9.65 -8.83 1.62
C PRO A 226 -9.34 -10.28 1.23
N TYR A 227 -8.21 -10.51 0.57
CA TYR A 227 -7.76 -11.86 0.16
C TYR A 227 -6.83 -12.51 1.20
N VAL A 228 -6.59 -11.80 2.30
CA VAL A 228 -5.71 -12.21 3.40
C VAL A 228 -6.45 -12.06 4.72
N TRP A 229 -6.15 -12.95 5.66
CA TRP A 229 -6.59 -12.82 7.04
C TRP A 229 -5.39 -12.61 7.95
N ARG A 230 -5.65 -12.08 9.13
CA ARG A 230 -4.62 -11.76 10.12
C ARG A 230 -4.95 -12.42 11.46
N ASN A 231 -3.90 -12.84 12.15
CA ASN A 231 -4.00 -13.47 13.46
C ASN A 231 -3.89 -12.43 14.60
N GLU A 232 -4.77 -11.42 14.60
CA GLU A 232 -4.83 -10.43 15.68
C GLU A 232 -6.26 -10.19 16.15
N SER A 233 -6.49 -10.42 17.45
CA SER A 233 -7.69 -9.99 18.16
C SER A 233 -7.42 -8.62 18.80
N ALA A 234 -7.64 -7.53 18.08
CA ALA A 234 -7.55 -6.19 18.65
C ALA A 234 -8.83 -5.81 19.39
N ASN A 235 -8.70 -5.17 20.55
CA ASN A 235 -9.85 -4.55 21.22
C ASN A 235 -10.21 -3.26 20.48
N ALA A 236 -11.41 -3.21 19.89
CA ALA A 236 -11.85 -2.07 19.08
C ALA A 236 -11.82 -0.74 19.85
N VAL A 237 -12.20 -0.74 21.13
CA VAL A 237 -12.26 0.48 21.94
C VAL A 237 -10.86 0.98 22.30
N GLU A 238 -9.93 0.06 22.60
CA GLU A 238 -8.54 0.44 22.85
C GLU A 238 -7.86 0.96 21.59
N SER A 239 -8.20 0.41 20.43
CA SER A 239 -7.69 0.88 19.13
C SER A 239 -8.19 2.30 18.85
N LEU A 240 -9.50 2.55 19.00
CA LEU A 240 -10.09 3.87 18.82
C LEU A 240 -9.47 4.93 19.74
N LYS A 241 -9.20 4.60 21.01
CA LYS A 241 -8.56 5.53 21.95
C LYS A 241 -7.16 5.95 21.50
N LYS A 242 -6.41 5.04 20.86
CA LYS A 242 -5.06 5.30 20.36
C LYS A 242 -5.09 6.15 19.08
N GLU A 243 -6.09 5.94 18.24
CA GLU A 243 -6.26 6.62 16.94
C GLU A 243 -7.03 7.94 17.03
N TRP A 244 -7.48 8.33 18.23
CA TRP A 244 -8.37 9.47 18.43
C TRP A 244 -7.80 10.79 17.89
N GLU A 245 -6.49 11.02 18.01
CA GLU A 245 -5.87 12.24 17.45
C GLU A 245 -5.87 12.23 15.93
N GLY A 246 -5.62 11.09 15.29
CA GLY A 246 -5.74 10.92 13.84
C GLY A 246 -7.17 11.13 13.36
N MET A 247 -8.16 10.67 14.13
CA MET A 247 -9.58 10.89 13.81
C MET A 247 -9.97 12.36 13.84
N LYS A 248 -9.54 13.14 14.84
CA LYS A 248 -9.80 14.59 14.86
C LYS A 248 -9.20 15.28 13.65
N LEU A 249 -8.03 14.84 13.23
CA LEU A 249 -7.33 15.43 12.10
C LEU A 249 -8.10 15.29 10.78
N MET A 250 -9.00 14.30 10.67
CA MET A 250 -9.84 14.10 9.48
C MET A 250 -10.78 15.26 9.19
N GLU A 251 -11.21 16.01 10.21
CA GLU A 251 -12.05 17.20 10.04
C GLU A 251 -11.35 18.30 9.23
N GLU A 252 -10.02 18.33 9.23
CA GLU A 252 -9.22 19.27 8.44
C GLU A 252 -8.71 18.63 7.13
N LEU A 253 -8.25 17.37 7.19
CA LEU A 253 -7.69 16.68 6.02
C LEU A 253 -8.72 16.41 4.93
N VAL A 254 -9.90 15.92 5.28
CA VAL A 254 -10.90 15.52 4.27
C VAL A 254 -11.35 16.73 3.44
N PRO A 255 -11.77 17.86 4.03
CA PRO A 255 -12.14 19.05 3.24
C PRO A 255 -10.96 19.60 2.44
N PHE A 256 -9.74 19.57 3.00
CA PHE A 256 -8.54 20.01 2.27
C PHE A 256 -8.32 19.17 1.00
N PHE A 257 -8.27 17.84 1.12
CA PHE A 257 -8.03 16.96 -0.03
C PHE A 257 -9.17 16.97 -1.05
N GLN A 258 -10.42 17.19 -0.62
CA GLN A 258 -11.54 17.41 -1.54
C GLN A 258 -11.40 18.70 -2.38
N ALA A 259 -10.70 19.70 -1.84
CA ALA A 259 -10.47 20.99 -2.50
C ALA A 259 -9.18 21.04 -3.34
N VAL A 260 -8.31 20.02 -3.25
CA VAL A 260 -7.04 19.97 -3.99
C VAL A 260 -7.30 20.01 -5.51
N LYS A 261 -6.59 20.90 -6.19
CA LYS A 261 -6.57 21.01 -7.65
C LYS A 261 -5.13 21.03 -8.12
N LEU A 262 -4.76 20.03 -8.91
CA LEU A 262 -3.41 19.88 -9.42
C LEU A 262 -3.33 20.40 -10.87
N SER A 263 -2.10 20.66 -11.30
CA SER A 263 -1.77 21.11 -12.67
C SER A 263 -0.55 20.40 -13.26
N ALA A 264 0.24 19.73 -12.42
CA ALA A 264 1.34 18.87 -12.86
C ALA A 264 0.85 17.71 -13.74
N THR A 265 1.74 17.10 -14.53
CA THR A 265 1.39 16.04 -15.50
C THR A 265 2.12 14.71 -15.26
N THR A 266 3.06 14.69 -14.32
CA THR A 266 3.78 13.49 -13.87
C THR A 266 3.40 13.20 -12.42
N THR A 267 3.48 11.92 -12.02
CA THR A 267 3.16 11.51 -10.64
C THR A 267 4.08 12.19 -9.64
N GLU A 268 5.38 12.24 -9.93
CA GLU A 268 6.39 12.89 -9.11
C GLU A 268 6.08 14.38 -8.89
N ASP A 269 5.79 15.13 -9.97
CA ASP A 269 5.52 16.56 -9.86
C ASP A 269 4.17 16.81 -9.16
N CYS A 270 3.19 15.93 -9.35
CA CYS A 270 1.94 15.95 -8.58
C CYS A 270 2.20 15.75 -7.08
N VAL A 271 3.07 14.82 -6.69
CA VAL A 271 3.44 14.63 -5.27
C VAL A 271 4.08 15.88 -4.69
N ILE A 272 5.01 16.50 -5.42
CA ILE A 272 5.64 17.77 -5.00
C ILE A 272 4.59 18.89 -4.86
N GLN A 273 3.65 18.99 -5.81
CA GLN A 273 2.57 19.97 -5.74
C GLN A 273 1.67 19.75 -4.51
N VAL A 274 1.26 18.51 -4.23
CA VAL A 274 0.48 18.17 -3.04
C VAL A 274 1.28 18.50 -1.77
N ALA A 275 2.56 18.15 -1.70
CA ALA A 275 3.42 18.44 -0.55
C ALA A 275 3.49 19.94 -0.23
N ASN A 276 3.64 20.79 -1.26
CA ASN A 276 3.64 22.25 -1.09
C ASN A 276 2.28 22.75 -0.57
N MET A 277 1.17 22.28 -1.16
CA MET A 277 -0.18 22.66 -0.73
C MET A 277 -0.44 22.25 0.72
N VAL A 278 -0.06 21.03 1.11
CA VAL A 278 -0.16 20.53 2.49
C VAL A 278 0.63 21.42 3.43
N LYS A 279 1.89 21.69 3.11
CA LYS A 279 2.78 22.51 3.95
C LYS A 279 2.22 23.92 4.17
N GLU A 280 1.71 24.54 3.11
CA GLU A 280 1.17 25.91 3.14
C GLU A 280 -0.14 26.01 3.92
N ASN A 281 -1.04 25.02 3.77
CA ASN A 281 -2.40 25.12 4.31
C ASN A 281 -2.55 24.48 5.70
N LEU A 282 -1.75 23.45 6.01
CA LEU A 282 -1.90 22.64 7.21
C LEU A 282 -0.63 22.56 8.08
N GLY A 283 0.54 22.75 7.48
CA GLY A 283 1.83 22.52 8.14
C GLY A 283 2.13 23.45 9.32
N SER A 284 1.56 24.66 9.36
CA SER A 284 1.73 25.58 10.49
C SER A 284 0.89 25.21 11.70
N SER A 285 -0.24 24.52 11.48
CA SER A 285 -1.20 24.13 12.52
C SER A 285 -0.85 22.77 13.12
N HIS A 286 -0.23 21.89 12.32
CA HIS A 286 0.09 20.52 12.71
C HIS A 286 1.52 20.17 12.30
N GLU A 287 2.42 20.11 13.28
CA GLU A 287 3.83 19.82 13.05
C GLU A 287 4.03 18.48 12.31
N SER A 288 3.31 17.42 12.72
CA SER A 288 3.37 16.11 12.07
C SER A 288 3.00 16.16 10.58
N ILE A 289 2.06 17.02 10.18
CA ILE A 289 1.69 17.22 8.77
C ILE A 289 2.77 18.00 8.03
N GLY A 290 3.36 19.01 8.67
CA GLY A 290 4.50 19.73 8.11
C GLY A 290 5.70 18.81 7.85
N LEU A 291 5.98 17.88 8.76
CA LEU A 291 7.02 16.85 8.60
C LEU A 291 6.64 15.83 7.51
N ALA A 292 5.37 15.41 7.45
CA ALA A 292 4.89 14.53 6.39
C ALA A 292 5.04 15.17 4.99
N ALA A 293 4.74 16.46 4.85
CA ALA A 293 4.96 17.20 3.60
C ALA A 293 6.45 17.25 3.21
N ALA A 294 7.35 17.43 4.18
CA ALA A 294 8.79 17.37 3.92
C ALA A 294 9.24 15.97 3.49
N ALA A 295 8.71 14.92 4.13
CA ALA A 295 8.97 13.52 3.77
C ALA A 295 8.49 13.21 2.34
N MET A 296 7.36 13.74 1.88
CA MET A 296 6.90 13.57 0.50
C MET A 296 7.91 14.10 -0.54
N VAL A 297 8.53 15.24 -0.26
CA VAL A 297 9.57 15.83 -1.14
C VAL A 297 10.83 14.96 -1.15
N GLU A 298 11.27 14.52 0.03
CA GLU A 298 12.42 13.62 0.17
C GLU A 298 12.17 12.27 -0.52
N TRP A 299 10.94 11.76 -0.45
CA TRP A 299 10.53 10.51 -1.08
C TRP A 299 10.67 10.58 -2.60
N VAL A 300 10.18 11.65 -3.24
CA VAL A 300 10.34 11.84 -4.68
C VAL A 300 11.82 11.97 -5.06
N SER A 301 12.63 12.62 -4.22
CA SER A 301 14.08 12.70 -4.44
C SER A 301 14.74 11.32 -4.40
N LEU A 302 14.42 10.50 -3.39
CA LEU A 302 14.89 9.11 -3.29
C LEU A 302 14.43 8.29 -4.49
N TRP A 303 13.15 8.36 -4.83
CA TRP A 303 12.54 7.62 -5.94
C TRP A 303 13.24 7.89 -7.26
N LYS A 304 13.58 9.16 -7.55
CA LYS A 304 14.36 9.55 -8.73
C LYS A 304 15.81 9.05 -8.67
N ALA A 305 16.46 9.18 -7.51
CA ALA A 305 17.87 8.81 -7.35
C ALA A 305 18.12 7.30 -7.46
N VAL A 306 17.19 6.46 -7.00
CA VAL A 306 17.34 5.01 -7.17
C VAL A 306 16.97 4.55 -8.58
N GLN A 307 16.25 5.34 -9.38
CA GLN A 307 15.87 4.99 -10.75
C GLN A 307 16.94 5.32 -11.80
N SER A 308 17.80 6.30 -11.54
CA SER A 308 18.94 6.66 -12.40
C SER A 308 20.05 5.63 -12.38
#